data_AF-M4PZ93-F1
#
_entry.id   AF-M4PZ93-F1
#
_cell.length_a   1.000
_cell.length_b   1.000
_cell.length_c   1.000
_cell.angle_alpha   90.00
_cell.angle_beta   90.00
_cell.angle_gamma   90.00
#
_symmetry.space_group_name_H-M   'P 1'
#
loop_
_entity.id
_entity.type
_entity.pdbx_description
1 polymer ?
#
loop_
_entity_poly.entity_id
_entity_poly.type
_entity_poly.pdbx_seq_one_letter_code
_entity_poly.pdbx_strand_id
1 'polypeptide(L)'
;GDNVRKYPELFERVKAEGHQVGNHTHNHIGGIRHSIKEYSYNVEKANTYIHSHYVRPPHGWMRLPQYAWLSRKFKIVMWDVVTRDYSKWLDAEDVVNNVKKYTRNGSIITFHDSLKSIDKLRTALPESIQWLKEQGYAFKIFP
;
A
#
# COMPACT_ATOMS: atom_id res chain seq x y z
N GLY A 1 -10.66 0.98 3.64
CA GLY A 1 -11.48 1.80 4.55
C GLY A 1 -12.30 0.94 5.50
N ASP A 2 -13.02 -0.07 4.99
CA ASP A 2 -13.85 -0.95 5.83
C ASP A 2 -13.07 -1.66 6.95
N ASN A 3 -11.81 -2.04 6.71
CA ASN A 3 -10.95 -2.59 7.77
C ASN A 3 -10.67 -1.60 8.90
N VAL A 4 -10.49 -0.30 8.60
CA VAL A 4 -10.31 0.72 9.65
C VAL A 4 -11.58 0.88 10.48
N ARG A 5 -12.75 0.86 9.82
CA ARG A 5 -14.05 0.86 10.50
C ARG A 5 -14.23 -0.36 11.41
N LYS A 6 -13.78 -1.54 10.99
CA LYS A 6 -13.88 -2.79 11.75
C LYS A 6 -12.85 -2.91 12.88
N TYR A 7 -11.66 -2.34 12.71
CA TYR A 7 -10.52 -2.47 13.62
C TYR A 7 -9.89 -1.10 13.93
N PRO A 8 -10.64 -0.17 14.54
CA PRO A 8 -10.15 1.19 14.79
C PRO A 8 -8.96 1.23 15.77
N GLU A 9 -8.94 0.36 16.77
CA GLU A 9 -7.84 0.28 17.75
C GLU A 9 -6.52 -0.09 17.11
N LEU A 10 -6.52 -1.05 16.17
CA LEU A 10 -5.33 -1.43 15.41
C LEU A 10 -4.84 -0.27 14.54
N PHE A 11 -5.77 0.47 13.91
CA PHE A 11 -5.43 1.63 13.11
C PHE A 11 -4.80 2.75 13.94
N GLU A 12 -5.34 3.05 15.12
CA GLU A 12 -4.75 4.05 16.02
C GLU A 12 -3.40 3.59 16.58
N ARG A 13 -3.21 2.29 16.85
CA ARG A 13 -1.90 1.77 17.23
C ARG A 13 -0.84 2.00 16.13
N VAL A 14 -1.18 1.71 14.86
CA VAL A 14 -0.29 1.94 13.71
C VAL A 14 0.14 3.42 13.65
N LYS A 15 -0.78 4.36 13.88
CA LYS A 15 -0.46 5.79 13.94
C LYS A 15 0.41 6.14 15.14
N ALA A 16 0.10 5.60 16.32
CA ALA A 16 0.84 5.85 17.56
C ALA A 16 2.29 5.33 17.48
N GLU A 17 2.54 4.25 16.72
CA GLU A 17 3.87 3.71 16.42
C GLU A 17 4.65 4.54 15.37
N GLY A 18 4.07 5.64 14.88
CA GLY A 18 4.73 6.57 13.97
C GLY A 18 4.62 6.22 12.48
N HIS A 19 3.77 5.25 12.12
CA HIS A 19 3.56 4.89 10.72
C HIS A 19 2.64 5.90 10.02
N GLN A 20 2.97 6.19 8.75
CA GLN A 20 2.12 7.02 7.90
C GLN A 20 1.01 6.17 7.26
N VAL A 21 -0.20 6.71 7.23
CA VAL A 21 -1.39 6.02 6.71
C VAL A 21 -1.83 6.58 5.37
N GLY A 22 -2.35 5.70 4.50
CA GLY A 22 -2.83 6.03 3.16
C GLY A 22 -4.20 5.43 2.87
N ASN A 23 -4.93 6.05 1.96
CA ASN A 23 -6.26 5.62 1.54
C ASN A 23 -6.17 4.64 0.36
N HIS A 24 -6.81 3.47 0.50
CA HIS A 24 -6.87 2.43 -0.53
C HIS A 24 -8.31 2.10 -0.94
N THR A 25 -9.17 3.12 -1.00
CA THR A 25 -10.64 3.05 -1.13
C THR A 25 -11.31 2.38 0.08
N HIS A 26 -12.64 2.43 0.14
CA HIS A 26 -13.40 1.88 1.26
C HIS A 26 -13.46 0.35 1.17
N ASN A 27 -13.86 -0.18 0.02
CA ASN A 27 -14.11 -1.61 -0.21
C ASN A 27 -13.21 -2.24 -1.29
N HIS A 28 -12.02 -1.67 -1.53
CA HIS A 28 -11.06 -2.16 -2.52
C HIS A 28 -11.61 -2.21 -3.96
N ILE A 29 -12.35 -1.17 -4.36
CA ILE A 29 -12.92 -1.09 -5.71
C ILE A 29 -11.84 -0.62 -6.71
N GLY A 30 -11.77 -1.25 -7.88
CA GLY A 30 -10.78 -0.93 -8.91
C GLY A 30 -11.26 0.14 -9.89
N GLY A 31 -10.41 1.12 -10.22
CA GLY A 31 -10.80 2.24 -11.08
C GLY A 31 -11.33 1.84 -12.47
N ILE A 32 -10.94 0.67 -13.01
CA ILE A 32 -11.39 0.19 -14.33
C ILE A 32 -12.90 0.04 -14.39
N ARG A 33 -13.52 -0.45 -13.33
CA ARG A 33 -14.91 -0.92 -13.36
C ARG A 33 -15.92 0.12 -12.87
N HIS A 34 -15.46 1.31 -12.48
CA HIS A 34 -16.29 2.31 -11.81
C HIS A 34 -16.16 3.68 -12.45
N SER A 35 -17.24 4.44 -12.41
CA SER A 35 -17.25 5.85 -12.81
C SER A 35 -16.38 6.71 -11.88
N ILE A 36 -16.07 7.94 -12.30
CA ILE A 36 -15.35 8.90 -11.46
C ILE A 36 -16.14 9.18 -10.17
N LYS A 37 -17.47 9.30 -10.28
CA LYS A 37 -18.36 9.58 -9.14
C LYS A 37 -18.31 8.46 -8.11
N GLU A 38 -18.49 7.21 -8.53
CA GLU A 38 -18.45 6.05 -7.62
C GLU A 38 -17.08 5.86 -7.00
N TYR A 39 -16.02 5.99 -7.80
CA TYR A 39 -14.65 5.83 -7.33
C TYR A 39 -14.29 6.90 -6.29
N SER A 40 -14.61 8.16 -6.58
CA SER A 40 -14.34 9.29 -5.69
C SER A 40 -15.17 9.19 -4.41
N TYR A 41 -16.44 8.80 -4.50
CA TYR A 41 -17.26 8.54 -3.32
C TYR A 41 -16.64 7.46 -2.42
N ASN A 42 -16.10 6.40 -3.01
CA ASN A 42 -15.47 5.32 -2.24
C ASN A 42 -14.16 5.77 -1.56
N VAL A 43 -13.37 6.60 -2.23
CA VAL A 43 -12.17 7.24 -1.67
C VAL A 43 -12.56 8.17 -0.51
N GLU A 44 -13.51 9.07 -0.70
CA GLU A 44 -13.97 10.00 0.34
C GLU A 44 -14.58 9.28 1.53
N LYS A 45 -15.40 8.25 1.29
CA LYS A 45 -15.95 7.41 2.37
C LYS A 45 -14.85 6.76 3.19
N ALA A 46 -13.80 6.22 2.57
CA ALA A 46 -12.65 5.72 3.32
C ALA A 46 -11.94 6.82 4.10
N ASN A 47 -11.88 8.03 3.54
CA ASN A 47 -11.18 9.15 4.15
C ASN A 47 -11.89 9.68 5.40
N THR A 48 -13.20 9.46 5.56
CA THR A 48 -13.91 9.75 6.81
C THR A 48 -13.41 8.97 8.03
N TYR A 49 -12.68 7.87 7.80
CA TYR A 49 -12.04 7.08 8.86
C TYR A 49 -10.52 7.29 8.91
N ILE A 50 -9.88 7.49 7.75
CA ILE A 50 -8.41 7.46 7.64
C ILE A 50 -7.80 8.86 7.78
N HIS A 51 -8.51 9.90 7.35
CA HIS A 51 -8.04 11.29 7.32
C HIS A 51 -6.64 11.45 6.68
N SER A 52 -6.39 10.78 5.55
CA SER A 52 -5.09 10.82 4.85
C SER A 52 -5.14 11.71 3.61
N HIS A 53 -4.00 12.36 3.34
CA HIS A 53 -3.77 13.08 2.10
C HIS A 53 -3.31 12.17 0.95
N TYR A 54 -2.96 10.91 1.23
CA TYR A 54 -2.44 9.98 0.23
C TYR A 54 -3.51 8.99 -0.22
N VAL A 55 -3.55 8.71 -1.52
CA VAL A 55 -4.38 7.66 -2.10
C VAL A 55 -3.52 6.75 -2.95
N ARG A 56 -3.65 5.44 -2.77
CA ARG A 56 -3.14 4.44 -3.72
C ARG A 56 -4.33 3.73 -4.37
N PRO A 57 -4.42 3.64 -5.70
CA PRO A 57 -5.49 2.89 -6.33
C PRO A 57 -5.37 1.37 -6.11
N PRO A 58 -6.46 0.66 -5.77
CA PRO A 58 -6.51 -0.79 -5.81
C PRO A 58 -6.03 -1.35 -7.14
N HIS A 59 -5.27 -2.44 -7.08
CA HIS A 59 -4.64 -3.09 -8.24
C HIS A 59 -3.65 -2.20 -9.02
N GLY A 60 -3.33 -1.01 -8.53
CA GLY A 60 -2.37 -0.11 -9.19
C GLY A 60 -2.91 0.54 -10.44
N TRP A 61 -4.23 0.60 -10.56
CA TRP A 61 -4.85 1.07 -11.78
C TRP A 61 -5.90 2.13 -11.51
N MET A 62 -5.83 3.22 -12.28
CA MET A 62 -6.75 4.34 -12.24
C MET A 62 -6.91 4.93 -13.64
N ARG A 63 -8.13 5.36 -14.00
CA ARG A 63 -8.36 6.09 -15.27
C ARG A 63 -7.76 7.49 -15.19
N LEU A 64 -7.27 8.03 -16.30
CA LEU A 64 -6.77 9.43 -16.36
C LEU A 64 -7.78 10.45 -15.80
N PRO A 65 -9.10 10.38 -16.09
CA PRO A 65 -10.06 11.30 -15.49
C PRO A 65 -10.24 11.11 -13.97
N GLN A 66 -10.12 9.89 -13.45
CA GLN A 66 -10.16 9.64 -12.00
C GLN A 66 -8.92 10.22 -11.32
N TYR A 67 -7.75 10.07 -11.95
CA TYR A 67 -6.51 10.68 -11.49
C TYR A 67 -6.62 12.20 -11.47
N ALA A 68 -7.04 12.82 -12.58
CA ALA A 68 -7.19 14.26 -12.68
C ALA A 68 -8.17 14.81 -11.62
N TRP A 69 -9.25 14.08 -11.34
CA TRP A 69 -10.23 14.47 -10.34
C TRP A 69 -9.68 14.36 -8.91
N LEU A 70 -9.12 13.20 -8.53
CA LEU A 70 -8.64 12.96 -7.17
C LEU A 70 -7.39 13.76 -6.82
N SER A 71 -6.51 14.02 -7.80
CA SER A 71 -5.28 14.79 -7.60
C SER A 71 -5.53 16.25 -7.20
N ARG A 72 -6.78 16.74 -7.28
CA ARG A 72 -7.18 18.05 -6.75
C ARG A 72 -7.14 18.14 -5.22
N LYS A 73 -7.20 16.98 -4.54
CA LYS A 73 -7.29 16.90 -3.07
C LYS A 73 -6.29 15.90 -2.47
N PHE A 74 -5.94 14.85 -3.20
CA PHE A 74 -5.10 13.77 -2.71
C PHE A 74 -3.81 13.65 -3.51
N LYS A 75 -2.73 13.26 -2.84
CA LYS A 75 -1.49 12.85 -3.49
C LYS A 75 -1.59 11.37 -3.85
N ILE A 76 -1.58 11.07 -5.15
CA ILE A 76 -1.65 9.69 -5.64
C ILE A 76 -0.27 9.04 -5.54
N VAL A 77 -0.18 7.93 -4.81
CA VAL A 77 1.08 7.22 -4.54
C VAL A 77 1.04 5.82 -5.13
N MET A 78 1.89 5.58 -6.12
CA MET A 78 2.08 4.28 -6.75
C MET A 78 3.23 3.52 -6.06
N TRP A 79 3.80 2.55 -6.76
CA TRP A 79 4.96 1.78 -6.36
C TRP A 79 5.84 1.56 -7.58
N ASP A 80 7.08 1.16 -7.36
CA ASP A 80 7.96 0.62 -8.41
C ASP A 80 8.31 -0.86 -8.17
N VAL A 81 8.36 -1.32 -6.91
CA VAL A 81 8.63 -2.73 -6.58
C VAL A 81 7.41 -3.40 -5.94
N VAL A 82 6.81 -4.35 -6.66
CA VAL A 82 5.80 -5.28 -6.12
C VAL A 82 6.50 -6.58 -5.77
N THR A 83 6.50 -6.94 -4.50
CA THR A 83 7.21 -8.15 -4.03
C THR A 83 6.49 -9.45 -4.40
N ARG A 84 5.19 -9.34 -4.75
CA ARG A 84 4.28 -10.44 -5.10
C ARG A 84 4.09 -11.44 -3.95
N ASP A 85 4.20 -10.95 -2.72
CA ASP A 85 3.96 -11.68 -1.47
C ASP A 85 2.56 -12.31 -1.37
N TYR A 86 1.58 -11.83 -2.11
CA TYR A 86 0.25 -12.46 -2.21
C TYR A 86 0.18 -13.66 -3.19
N SER A 87 1.25 -13.94 -3.94
CA SER A 87 1.28 -15.02 -4.93
C SER A 87 1.34 -16.38 -4.25
N LYS A 88 0.48 -17.31 -4.68
CA LYS A 88 0.54 -18.72 -4.23
C LYS A 88 1.71 -19.52 -4.83
N TRP A 89 2.40 -18.93 -5.81
CA TRP A 89 3.50 -19.57 -6.54
C TRP A 89 4.89 -19.14 -6.07
N LEU A 90 4.95 -18.24 -5.10
CA LEU A 90 6.20 -17.77 -4.51
C LEU A 90 6.22 -18.16 -3.04
N ASP A 91 7.40 -18.47 -2.52
CA ASP A 91 7.66 -18.61 -1.10
C ASP A 91 8.24 -17.32 -0.50
N ALA A 92 8.69 -17.36 0.76
CA ALA A 92 9.25 -16.18 1.42
C ALA A 92 10.62 -15.78 0.82
N GLU A 93 11.43 -16.74 0.41
CA GLU A 93 12.77 -16.48 -0.15
C GLU A 93 12.65 -15.82 -1.52
N ASP A 94 11.72 -16.28 -2.36
CA ASP A 94 11.37 -15.63 -3.63
C ASP A 94 10.98 -14.16 -3.44
N VAL A 95 10.21 -13.85 -2.40
CA VAL A 95 9.78 -12.49 -2.07
C VAL A 95 10.97 -11.62 -1.68
N VAL A 96 11.88 -12.15 -0.85
CA VAL A 96 13.14 -11.46 -0.49
C VAL A 96 14.00 -11.24 -1.73
N ASN A 97 14.13 -12.25 -2.59
CA ASN A 97 14.92 -12.16 -3.82
C ASN A 97 14.35 -11.13 -4.79
N ASN A 98 13.02 -10.97 -4.87
CA ASN A 98 12.40 -9.87 -5.62
C ASN A 98 12.80 -8.51 -5.05
N VAL A 99 12.81 -8.33 -3.73
CA VAL A 99 13.27 -7.09 -3.10
C VAL A 99 14.73 -6.82 -3.46
N LYS A 100 15.61 -7.81 -3.28
CA LYS A 100 17.05 -7.70 -3.57
C LYS A 100 17.32 -7.32 -5.03
N LYS A 101 16.58 -7.94 -5.95
CA LYS A 101 16.79 -7.79 -7.39
C LYS A 101 16.30 -6.46 -7.94
N TYR A 102 15.17 -5.95 -7.46
CA TYR A 102 14.49 -4.82 -8.09
C TYR A 102 14.58 -3.50 -7.32
N THR A 103 15.00 -3.51 -6.06
CA THR A 103 15.12 -2.29 -5.26
C THR A 103 16.29 -1.43 -5.72
N ARG A 104 16.05 -0.12 -5.80
CA ARG A 104 17.05 0.92 -6.02
C ARG A 104 16.76 2.14 -5.13
N ASN A 105 17.68 3.09 -5.11
CA ASN A 105 17.45 4.33 -4.36
C ASN A 105 16.18 5.04 -4.86
N GLY A 106 15.30 5.41 -3.92
CA GLY A 106 13.99 6.00 -4.22
C GLY A 106 12.86 5.00 -4.49
N SER A 107 13.11 3.68 -4.41
CA SER A 107 12.06 2.68 -4.54
C SER A 107 10.98 2.79 -3.46
N ILE A 108 9.73 2.60 -3.88
CA ILE A 108 8.54 2.38 -3.07
C ILE A 108 8.17 0.89 -3.18
N ILE A 109 8.58 0.13 -2.17
CA ILE A 109 8.38 -1.32 -2.09
C ILE A 109 7.01 -1.62 -1.50
N THR A 110 6.26 -2.53 -2.12
CA THR A 110 4.90 -2.88 -1.67
C THR A 110 4.81 -4.32 -1.19
N PHE A 111 4.45 -4.46 0.09
CA PHE A 111 3.99 -5.68 0.74
C PHE A 111 2.50 -5.54 1.08
N HIS A 112 1.82 -6.65 1.33
CA HIS A 112 0.39 -6.71 1.63
C HIS A 112 0.18 -7.46 2.94
N ASP A 113 -0.41 -6.81 3.95
CA ASP A 113 -0.87 -7.54 5.13
C ASP A 113 -2.24 -8.19 4.84
N SER A 114 -2.22 -9.47 4.49
CA SER A 114 -3.41 -10.22 4.09
C SER A 114 -3.27 -11.71 4.39
N LEU A 115 -4.40 -12.43 4.42
CA LEU A 115 -4.42 -13.89 4.58
C LEU A 115 -3.61 -14.64 3.51
N LYS A 116 -3.38 -14.05 2.33
CA LYS A 116 -2.62 -14.69 1.23
C LYS A 116 -1.11 -14.55 1.36
N SER A 117 -0.67 -13.61 2.20
CA SER A 117 0.72 -13.17 2.30
C SER A 117 1.30 -13.35 3.70
N ILE A 118 0.46 -13.44 4.74
CA ILE A 118 0.89 -13.43 6.15
C ILE A 118 1.94 -14.48 6.48
N ASP A 119 1.81 -15.70 5.95
CA ASP A 119 2.77 -16.79 6.21
C ASP A 119 4.16 -16.46 5.67
N LYS A 120 4.22 -15.82 4.50
CA LYS A 120 5.49 -15.41 3.87
C LYS A 120 6.04 -14.15 4.50
N LEU A 121 5.18 -13.21 4.90
CA LEU A 121 5.60 -11.94 5.48
C LEU A 121 6.37 -12.10 6.79
N ARG A 122 6.04 -13.12 7.60
CA ARG A 122 6.74 -13.41 8.86
C ARG A 122 8.25 -13.58 8.68
N THR A 123 8.67 -14.06 7.51
CA THR A 123 10.08 -14.24 7.15
C THR A 123 10.54 -13.13 6.19
N ALA A 124 9.81 -12.91 5.10
CA ALA A 124 10.27 -12.08 4.01
C ALA A 124 10.40 -10.59 4.38
N LEU A 125 9.51 -10.06 5.24
CA LEU A 125 9.56 -8.64 5.59
C LEU A 125 10.77 -8.32 6.49
N PRO A 126 11.01 -9.02 7.63
CA PRO A 126 12.21 -8.82 8.43
C PRO A 126 13.52 -8.98 7.65
N GLU A 127 13.65 -10.04 6.84
CA GLU A 127 14.87 -10.29 6.06
C GLU A 127 15.09 -9.22 4.98
N SER A 128 14.03 -8.77 4.32
CA SER A 128 14.11 -7.67 3.36
C SER A 128 14.57 -6.37 4.03
N ILE A 129 14.01 -6.04 5.21
CA ILE A 129 14.42 -4.84 5.96
C ILE A 129 15.88 -4.94 6.38
N GLN A 130 16.30 -6.09 6.92
CA GLN A 130 17.68 -6.32 7.34
C GLN A 130 18.64 -6.13 6.17
N TRP A 131 18.40 -6.84 5.06
CA TRP A 131 19.26 -6.75 3.89
C TRP A 131 19.33 -5.33 3.34
N LEU A 132 18.20 -4.61 3.25
CA LEU A 132 18.18 -3.22 2.79
C LEU A 132 19.02 -2.31 3.69
N LYS A 133 18.97 -2.48 5.02
CA LYS A 133 19.82 -1.73 5.94
C LYS A 133 21.31 -2.06 5.74
N GLU A 134 21.64 -3.33 5.52
CA GLU A 134 23.02 -3.76 5.24
C GLU A 134 23.56 -3.16 3.93
N GLN A 135 22.70 -2.96 2.93
CA GLN A 135 23.06 -2.24 1.70
C GLN A 135 23.12 -0.71 1.86
N GLY A 136 22.87 -0.18 3.06
CA GLY A 136 22.92 1.25 3.35
C GLY A 136 21.66 2.03 2.98
N TYR A 137 20.53 1.37 2.70
CA TYR A 137 19.26 2.05 2.48
C TYR A 137 18.68 2.60 3.79
N ALA A 138 17.99 3.72 3.68
CA ALA A 138 17.18 4.31 4.74
C ALA A 138 15.70 4.26 4.38
N PHE A 139 14.84 3.99 5.35
CA PHE A 139 13.39 4.01 5.19
C PHE A 139 12.86 5.39 5.55
N LYS A 140 11.98 5.93 4.71
CA LYS A 140 11.33 7.22 4.94
C LYS A 140 9.84 7.11 4.65
N ILE A 141 9.06 7.89 5.40
CA ILE A 141 7.66 8.18 5.07
C ILE A 141 7.60 9.18 3.90
N PHE A 142 6.44 9.27 3.24
CA PHE A 142 6.24 10.26 2.19
C PHE A 142 6.20 11.68 2.78
N PRO A 143 6.80 12.66 2.09
CA PRO A 143 6.63 14.07 2.42
C PRO A 143 5.23 14.58 2.03
#